data_AF-A0A838E9A0-F1
#
_entry.id   AF-A0A838E9A0-F1
#
_cell.length_a   1.000
_cell.length_b   1.000
_cell.length_c   1.000
_cell.angle_alpha   90.00
_cell.angle_beta   90.00
_cell.angle_gamma   90.00
#
_symmetry.space_group_name_H-M   'P 1'
#
loop_
_entity.id
_entity.type
_entity.pdbx_description
1 polymer ?
#
loop_
_entity_poly.entity_id
_entity_poly.type
_entity_poly.pdbx_seq_one_letter_code
_entity_poly.pdbx_strand_id
1 'polypeptide(L)'
;MHSDDDLDELIERIAVDAYGDEGYWCFLQAIENETTSPIPATLVGVPVHLTGIDFDGDERRGLVANVERDGHATTISILDIALPDPQQTTAHVIAAYQRWLGLT
;
A
#
# COMPACT_ATOMS: atom_id res chain seq x y z
N MET A 1 7.89 10.85 -10.75
CA MET A 1 6.65 10.43 -11.41
C MET A 1 7.04 9.21 -12.22
N HIS A 2 6.65 8.02 -11.76
CA HIS A 2 6.83 6.80 -12.54
C HIS A 2 5.95 6.87 -13.78
N SER A 3 6.42 6.29 -14.88
CA SER A 3 5.62 6.23 -16.10
C SER A 3 4.54 5.17 -15.92
N ASP A 4 3.41 5.31 -16.59
CA ASP A 4 2.33 4.33 -16.56
C ASP A 4 2.81 2.91 -16.93
N ASP A 5 3.70 2.81 -17.91
CA ASP A 5 4.33 1.56 -18.33
C ASP A 5 5.17 0.92 -17.19
N ASP A 6 5.85 1.73 -16.37
CA ASP A 6 6.65 1.22 -15.24
C ASP A 6 5.75 0.58 -14.16
N LEU A 7 4.55 1.14 -13.97
CA LEU A 7 3.56 0.62 -13.02
C LEU A 7 2.91 -0.66 -13.54
N ASP A 8 2.60 -0.74 -14.83
CA ASP A 8 2.02 -1.95 -15.44
C ASP A 8 2.99 -3.12 -15.37
N GLU A 9 4.27 -2.91 -15.69
CA GLU A 9 5.32 -3.94 -15.52
C GLU A 9 5.45 -4.39 -14.05
N LEU A 10 5.32 -3.45 -13.11
CA LEU A 10 5.36 -3.75 -11.68
C LEU A 10 4.16 -4.58 -11.24
N ILE A 11 2.96 -4.26 -11.73
CA ILE A 11 1.73 -5.02 -11.47
C ILE A 11 1.86 -6.44 -12.03
N GLU A 12 2.27 -6.58 -13.29
CA GLU A 12 2.46 -7.89 -13.93
C GLU A 12 3.42 -8.78 -13.15
N ARG A 13 4.47 -8.20 -12.57
CA ARG A 13 5.42 -8.91 -11.72
C ARG A 13 4.84 -9.30 -10.36
N ILE A 14 4.08 -8.41 -9.71
CA ILE A 14 3.56 -8.62 -8.36
C ILE A 14 2.41 -9.63 -8.38
N ALA A 15 1.43 -9.43 -9.26
CA ALA A 15 0.20 -10.20 -9.32
C ALA A 15 0.21 -11.27 -10.41
N VAL A 16 1.40 -11.78 -10.77
CA VAL A 16 1.55 -12.81 -11.80
C VAL A 16 0.71 -14.05 -11.45
N ASP A 17 -0.14 -14.46 -12.38
CA ASP A 17 -1.08 -15.59 -12.25
C ASP A 17 -2.05 -15.52 -11.05
N ALA A 18 -2.16 -14.38 -10.39
CA ALA A 18 -3.04 -14.21 -9.23
C ALA A 18 -4.51 -14.34 -9.63
N TYR A 19 -5.25 -15.15 -8.89
CA TYR A 19 -6.69 -15.35 -9.06
C TYR A 19 -7.47 -14.98 -7.79
N GLY A 20 -8.60 -14.29 -7.97
CA GLY A 20 -9.44 -13.89 -6.84
C GLY A 20 -8.70 -12.95 -5.88
N ASP A 21 -8.62 -13.33 -4.61
CA ASP A 21 -8.02 -12.51 -3.54
C ASP A 21 -6.48 -12.59 -3.49
N GLU A 22 -5.86 -13.53 -4.23
CA GLU A 22 -4.41 -13.73 -4.28
C GLU A 22 -3.64 -12.44 -4.61
N GLY A 23 -4.21 -11.58 -5.45
CA GLY A 23 -3.59 -10.30 -5.81
C GLY A 23 -3.36 -9.41 -4.59
N TYR A 24 -4.32 -9.34 -3.65
CA TYR A 24 -4.16 -8.56 -2.42
C TYR A 24 -3.03 -9.10 -1.55
N TRP A 25 -2.92 -10.42 -1.42
CA TRP A 25 -1.81 -11.05 -0.68
C TRP A 25 -0.44 -10.78 -1.33
N CYS A 26 -0.37 -10.83 -2.66
CA CYS A 26 0.84 -10.48 -3.40
C CYS A 26 1.26 -9.03 -3.18
N PHE A 27 0.30 -8.09 -3.24
CA PHE A 27 0.58 -6.68 -2.95
C PHE A 27 0.95 -6.46 -1.49
N LEU A 28 0.28 -7.10 -0.53
CA LEU A 28 0.63 -7.05 0.88
C LEU A 28 2.10 -7.44 1.08
N GLN A 29 2.49 -8.62 0.59
CA GLN A 29 3.85 -9.10 0.69
C GLN A 29 4.86 -8.17 0.00
N ALA A 30 4.53 -7.64 -1.19
CA ALA A 30 5.38 -6.71 -1.90
C ALA A 30 5.60 -5.41 -1.12
N ILE A 31 4.56 -4.85 -0.49
CA ILE A 31 4.70 -3.64 0.31
C ILE A 31 5.48 -3.95 1.61
N GLU A 32 5.19 -5.05 2.29
CA GLU A 32 5.91 -5.45 3.51
C GLU A 32 7.42 -5.65 3.27
N ASN A 33 7.81 -6.27 2.15
CA ASN A 33 9.21 -6.45 1.79
C ASN A 33 9.97 -5.12 1.61
N GLU A 34 9.27 -4.09 1.16
CA GLU A 34 9.84 -2.76 0.90
C GLU A 34 9.66 -1.81 2.10
N THR A 35 8.93 -2.21 3.14
CA THR A 35 8.59 -1.35 4.28
C THR A 35 9.37 -1.75 5.53
N THR A 36 10.18 -0.82 6.04
CA THR A 36 10.70 -0.93 7.41
C THR A 36 9.82 -0.11 8.35
N SER A 37 9.06 -0.79 9.19
CA SER A 37 8.19 -0.18 10.19
C SER A 37 8.96 0.19 11.48
N PRO A 38 8.61 1.28 12.17
CA PRO A 38 7.60 2.28 11.81
C PRO A 38 8.14 3.30 10.79
N ILE A 39 7.30 3.68 9.82
CA ILE A 39 7.63 4.72 8.83
C ILE A 39 6.74 5.96 8.99
N PRO A 40 7.29 7.19 8.93
CA PRO A 40 6.49 8.41 8.91
C PRO A 40 5.54 8.44 7.72
N ALA A 41 4.30 8.86 7.95
CA ALA A 41 3.28 8.98 6.93
C ALA A 41 2.29 10.11 7.24
N THR A 42 1.36 10.37 6.33
CA THR A 42 0.25 11.27 6.55
C THR A 42 -1.08 10.61 6.18
N LEU A 43 -2.07 10.75 7.06
CA LEU A 43 -3.46 10.37 6.84
C LEU A 43 -4.24 11.65 6.52
N VAL A 44 -4.59 11.88 5.26
CA VAL A 44 -5.31 13.10 4.82
C VAL A 44 -4.63 14.39 5.36
N GLY A 45 -3.30 14.46 5.27
CA GLY A 45 -2.49 15.59 5.74
C GLY A 45 -2.18 15.61 7.24
N VAL A 46 -2.70 14.65 8.01
CA VAL A 46 -2.40 14.50 9.44
C VAL A 46 -1.19 13.59 9.62
N PRO A 47 -0.12 14.02 10.31
CA PRO A 47 1.04 13.16 10.58
C PRO A 47 0.67 11.94 11.43
N VAL A 48 1.10 10.76 10.99
CA VAL A 48 0.95 9.47 11.66
C VAL A 48 2.20 8.62 11.45
N HIS A 49 2.31 7.51 12.17
CA HIS A 49 3.29 6.46 11.86
C HIS A 49 2.58 5.24 11.31
N LEU A 50 2.97 4.79 10.12
CA LEU A 50 2.54 3.49 9.60
C LEU A 50 3.34 2.41 10.33
N THR A 51 2.63 1.56 11.08
CA THR A 51 3.23 0.51 11.91
C THR A 51 3.07 -0.88 11.32
N GLY A 52 2.17 -1.06 10.35
CA GLY A 52 2.01 -2.30 9.60
C GLY A 52 0.92 -2.19 8.55
N ILE A 53 0.81 -3.22 7.71
CA ILE A 53 -0.22 -3.35 6.68
C ILE A 53 -0.83 -4.74 6.83
N ASP A 54 -2.10 -4.90 6.47
CA ASP A 54 -2.79 -6.17 6.54
C ASP A 54 -3.84 -6.29 5.42
N PHE A 55 -4.32 -7.51 5.21
CA PHE A 55 -5.48 -7.82 4.39
C PHE A 55 -6.34 -8.84 5.13
N ASP A 56 -7.59 -8.48 5.43
CA ASP A 56 -8.49 -9.32 6.23
C ASP A 56 -9.39 -10.23 5.38
N GLY A 57 -9.13 -10.32 4.07
CA GLY A 57 -9.93 -11.06 3.10
C GLY A 57 -11.14 -10.29 2.55
N ASP A 58 -11.39 -9.06 3.00
CA ASP A 58 -12.46 -8.22 2.46
C ASP A 58 -11.98 -7.43 1.23
N GLU A 59 -12.19 -7.99 0.04
CA GLU A 59 -11.83 -7.34 -1.24
C GLU A 59 -12.45 -5.95 -1.41
N ARG A 60 -13.60 -5.65 -0.76
CA ARG A 60 -14.19 -4.30 -0.83
C ARG A 60 -13.39 -3.28 -0.04
N ARG A 61 -12.73 -3.72 1.04
CA ARG A 61 -11.87 -2.88 1.86
C ARG A 61 -10.46 -2.80 1.29
N GLY A 62 -10.01 -3.89 0.68
CA GLY A 62 -8.64 -4.03 0.21
C GLY A 62 -7.63 -3.99 1.36
N LEU A 63 -6.40 -3.57 1.05
CA LEU A 63 -5.34 -3.47 2.03
C LEU A 63 -5.62 -2.37 3.05
N VAL A 64 -5.35 -2.68 4.31
CA VAL A 64 -5.47 -1.74 5.43
C VAL A 64 -4.11 -1.44 6.04
N ALA A 65 -3.93 -0.20 6.46
CA ALA A 65 -2.77 0.25 7.20
C ALA A 65 -3.09 0.37 8.68
N ASN A 66 -2.23 -0.21 9.51
CA ASN A 66 -2.19 0.05 10.94
C ASN A 66 -1.34 1.30 11.16
N VAL A 67 -1.95 2.33 11.73
CA VAL A 67 -1.30 3.60 12.02
C VAL A 67 -1.34 3.91 13.51
N GLU A 68 -0.27 4.51 14.00
CA GLU A 68 -0.19 5.04 15.35
C GLU A 68 -0.06 6.56 15.32
N ARG A 69 -0.84 7.22 16.17
CA ARG A 69 -0.72 8.65 16.45
C ARG A 69 -0.97 8.92 17.93
N ASP A 70 -0.06 9.64 18.57
CA ASP A 70 -0.21 10.08 19.96
C ASP A 70 -0.54 8.92 20.93
N GLY A 71 0.02 7.73 20.69
CA GLY A 71 -0.22 6.51 21.46
C GLY A 71 -1.53 5.78 21.15
N HIS A 72 -2.30 6.24 20.15
CA HIS A 72 -3.52 5.60 19.68
C HIS A 72 -3.28 4.88 18.36
N ALA A 73 -3.59 3.58 18.33
CA ALA A 73 -3.56 2.77 17.11
C ALA A 73 -4.93 2.76 16.41
N THR A 74 -4.92 2.78 15.08
CA THR A 74 -6.12 2.71 14.24
C THR A 74 -5.81 1.99 12.94
N THR A 75 -6.82 1.34 12.38
CA THR A 75 -6.74 0.68 11.08
C THR A 75 -7.56 1.50 10.08
N ILE A 76 -6.93 1.87 8.96
CA ILE A 76 -7.51 2.69 7.88
C ILE A 76 -7.18 2.06 6.52
N SER A 77 -7.79 2.53 5.43
CA SER A 77 -7.39 2.07 4.10
C SER A 77 -5.94 2.51 3.80
N ILE A 78 -5.13 1.63 3.19
CA ILE A 78 -3.80 2.02 2.72
C ILE A 78 -3.87 3.17 1.70
N LEU A 79 -5.01 3.33 1.02
CA LEU A 79 -5.25 4.36 0.01
C LEU A 79 -5.39 5.76 0.62
N ASP A 80 -5.70 5.85 1.92
CA ASP A 80 -5.77 7.13 2.63
C ASP A 80 -4.40 7.60 3.15
N ILE A 81 -3.35 6.78 2.95
CA ILE A 81 -1.99 7.04 3.42
C ILE A 81 -1.11 7.61 2.33
N ALA A 82 -0.48 8.74 2.64
CA ALA A 82 0.57 9.33 1.84
C ALA A 82 1.92 9.25 2.56
N LEU A 83 2.92 8.71 1.87
CA LEU A 83 4.31 8.64 2.34
C LEU A 83 5.07 9.94 2.01
N PRO A 84 6.05 10.35 2.83
CA PRO A 84 6.72 11.64 2.69
C PRO A 84 7.62 11.72 1.44
N ASP A 85 8.24 10.62 1.03
CA ASP A 85 8.99 10.54 -0.23
C ASP A 85 8.23 9.68 -1.23
N PRO A 86 7.64 10.25 -2.29
CA PRO A 86 6.95 9.47 -3.31
C PRO A 86 7.88 8.61 -4.17
N GLN A 87 9.21 8.78 -4.07
CA GLN A 87 10.19 8.00 -4.83
C GLN A 87 10.67 6.75 -4.08
N GLN A 88 10.31 6.58 -2.81
CA GLN A 88 10.67 5.38 -2.06
C GLN A 88 9.93 4.15 -2.61
N THR A 89 10.56 2.98 -2.60
CA THR A 89 10.01 1.76 -3.24
C THR A 89 8.61 1.41 -2.70
N THR A 90 8.37 1.57 -1.39
CA THR A 90 7.05 1.39 -0.78
C THR A 90 5.96 2.23 -1.48
N ALA A 91 6.24 3.50 -1.76
CA ALA A 91 5.29 4.40 -2.43
C ALA A 91 5.02 3.95 -3.86
N HIS A 92 6.04 3.42 -4.54
CA HIS A 92 5.91 2.87 -5.89
C HIS A 92 5.01 1.62 -5.90
N VAL A 93 5.19 0.71 -4.95
CA VAL A 93 4.32 -0.48 -4.84
C VAL A 93 2.88 -0.09 -4.49
N ILE A 94 2.67 0.91 -3.62
CA ILE A 94 1.32 1.44 -3.32
C ILE A 94 0.69 2.09 -4.57
N ALA A 95 1.46 2.78 -5.40
CA ALA A 95 0.96 3.35 -6.66
C ALA A 95 0.56 2.25 -7.66
N ALA A 96 1.35 1.16 -7.76
CA ALA A 96 0.98 -0.01 -8.54
C ALA A 96 -0.30 -0.68 -8.01
N TYR A 97 -0.47 -0.75 -6.68
CA TYR A 97 -1.70 -1.25 -6.07
C TYR A 97 -2.93 -0.39 -6.42
N GLN A 98 -2.80 0.93 -6.35
CA GLN A 98 -3.87 1.87 -6.77
C GLN A 98 -4.30 1.64 -8.22
N ARG A 99 -3.31 1.47 -9.11
CA ARG A 99 -3.56 1.23 -10.54
C ARG A 99 -4.17 -0.16 -10.78
N TRP A 100 -3.74 -1.19 -10.06
CA TRP A 100 -4.33 -2.53 -10.11
C TRP A 100 -5.82 -2.53 -9.70
N LEU A 101 -6.21 -1.67 -8.75
CA LEU A 101 -7.61 -1.44 -8.38
C LEU A 101 -8.39 -0.56 -9.38
N GLY A 102 -7.74 0.00 -10.40
CA GLY A 102 -8.35 0.90 -11.39
C GLY A 102 -8.62 2.32 -10.88
N LEU A 103 -7.85 2.80 -9.89
CA LEU A 103 -8.00 4.13 -9.29
C LEU A 103 -7.15 5.21 -9.94
N THR A 104 -6.27 4.85 -10.89
CA THR A 104 -5.31 5.72 -11.56
C THR A 104 -5.25 5.47 -13.06
#